data_AF-A0A919L6U8-F1
#
_entry.id   AF-A0A919L6U8-F1
#
_cell.length_a   1.000
_cell.length_b   1.000
_cell.length_c   1.000
_cell.angle_alpha   90.00
_cell.angle_beta   90.00
_cell.angle_gamma   90.00
#
_symmetry.space_group_name_H-M   'P 1'
#
loop_
_entity.id
_entity.type
_entity.pdbx_description
1 polymer ?
#
loop_
_entity_poly.entity_id
_entity_poly.type
_entity_poly.pdbx_seq_one_letter_code
_entity_poly.pdbx_strand_id
1 'polypeptide(L)'
;MSGTADQKRENDQLIALANKIQNFHVEVSRRVTSLNTVVDMIQGGWQGAASQEYDRVQREVNVHLKKLQDNLVDLEDVMRMAVNGFDEHEQERIAEIRRVDNSGESQAQAEAGMRGQTYTTDRITSLA
;
A
#
# COMPACT_ATOMS: atom_id res chain seq x y z
N MET A 1 13.58 -4.88 40.34
CA MET A 1 14.42 -4.67 39.15
C MET A 1 13.99 -5.51 37.93
N SER A 2 12.78 -6.10 37.90
CA SER A 2 12.35 -6.95 36.77
C SER A 2 11.82 -6.16 35.56
N GLY A 3 11.17 -5.01 35.78
CA GLY A 3 10.51 -4.27 34.70
C GLY A 3 11.43 -3.64 33.65
N THR A 4 12.70 -3.35 33.99
CA THR A 4 13.64 -2.75 33.02
C THR A 4 14.18 -3.76 32.01
N ALA A 5 14.30 -5.03 32.41
CA ALA A 5 14.76 -6.09 31.51
C ALA A 5 13.66 -6.52 30.53
N ASP A 6 12.41 -6.57 31.00
CA ASP A 6 11.25 -6.91 30.16
C ASP A 6 10.95 -5.79 29.16
N GLN A 7 10.99 -4.51 29.58
CA GLN A 7 10.87 -3.37 28.68
C GLN A 7 11.94 -3.36 27.60
N LYS A 8 13.20 -3.64 27.96
CA LYS A 8 14.29 -3.70 26.99
C LYS A 8 14.04 -4.80 25.93
N ARG A 9 13.54 -5.97 26.35
CA ARG A 9 13.22 -7.06 25.42
C ARG A 9 12.09 -6.70 24.46
N GLU A 10 11.06 -6.03 24.96
CA GLU A 10 9.95 -5.56 24.12
C GLU A 10 10.44 -4.54 23.09
N ASN A 11 11.24 -3.57 23.51
CA ASN A 11 11.87 -2.60 22.61
C ASN A 11 12.76 -3.28 21.55
N ASP A 12 13.59 -4.25 21.95
CA ASP A 12 14.43 -5.03 21.04
C ASP A 12 13.58 -5.79 20.00
N GLN A 13 12.40 -6.30 20.38
CA GLN A 13 11.46 -6.98 19.47
C GLN A 13 10.81 -6.01 18.47
N LEU A 14 10.41 -4.82 18.91
CA LEU A 14 9.83 -3.79 18.05
C LEU A 14 10.85 -3.30 17.02
N ILE A 15 12.10 -3.07 17.43
CA ILE A 15 13.21 -2.73 16.52
C ILE A 15 13.42 -3.85 15.49
N ALA A 16 13.43 -5.11 15.95
CA ALA A 16 13.60 -6.25 15.06
C ALA A 16 12.45 -6.36 14.03
N LEU A 17 11.22 -6.04 14.43
CA LEU A 17 10.07 -6.01 13.54
C LEU A 17 10.17 -4.86 12.52
N ALA A 18 10.50 -3.64 12.96
CA ALA A 18 10.72 -2.49 12.07
C ALA A 18 11.78 -2.82 11.00
N ASN A 19 12.91 -3.42 11.39
CA ASN A 19 13.95 -3.83 10.44
C ASN A 19 13.47 -4.91 9.46
N LYS A 20 12.58 -5.82 9.88
CA LYS A 20 11.98 -6.81 8.97
C LYS A 20 11.05 -6.15 7.94
N ILE A 21 10.26 -5.18 8.37
CA ILE A 21 9.37 -4.40 7.49
C ILE A 21 10.21 -3.64 6.45
N GLN A 22 11.27 -2.98 6.90
CA GLN A 22 12.22 -2.29 6.01
C GLN A 22 12.83 -3.23 4.96
N ASN A 23 13.29 -4.41 5.38
CA ASN A 23 13.85 -5.41 4.47
C ASN A 23 12.81 -5.88 3.45
N PHE A 24 11.57 -6.13 3.89
CA PHE A 24 10.49 -6.54 3.01
C PHE A 24 10.14 -5.46 1.98
N HIS A 25 10.12 -4.18 2.39
CA HIS A 25 9.94 -3.03 1.49
C HIS A 25 11.01 -3.02 0.38
N VAL A 26 12.28 -3.24 0.73
CA VAL A 26 13.38 -3.30 -0.24
C VAL A 26 13.20 -4.49 -1.20
N GLU A 27 12.82 -5.66 -0.70
CA GLU A 27 12.57 -6.83 -1.54
C GLU A 27 11.41 -6.64 -2.51
N VAL A 28 10.28 -6.12 -2.04
CA VAL A 28 9.12 -5.81 -2.88
C VAL A 28 9.55 -4.86 -4.00
N SER A 29 10.25 -3.78 -3.67
CA SER A 29 10.76 -2.80 -4.63
C SER A 29 11.61 -3.44 -5.73
N ARG A 30 12.53 -4.34 -5.35
CA ARG A 30 13.36 -5.08 -6.32
C ARG A 30 12.54 -5.97 -7.25
N ARG A 31 11.52 -6.66 -6.70
CA ARG A 31 10.62 -7.51 -7.50
C ARG A 31 9.81 -6.69 -8.49
N VAL A 32 9.36 -5.49 -8.12
CA VAL A 32 8.67 -4.56 -9.05
C VAL A 32 9.56 -4.19 -10.23
N THR A 33 10.79 -3.77 -9.95
CA THR A 33 11.76 -3.42 -11.00
C THR A 33 12.01 -4.60 -11.93
N SER A 34 12.20 -5.80 -11.37
CA SER A 34 12.40 -7.02 -12.16
C SER A 34 11.18 -7.35 -13.03
N LEU A 35 9.97 -7.21 -12.50
CA LEU A 35 8.75 -7.42 -13.26
C LEU A 35 8.72 -6.45 -14.45
N ASN A 36 8.88 -5.15 -14.20
CA ASN A 36 8.89 -4.12 -15.25
C ASN A 36 9.93 -4.40 -16.35
N THR A 37 11.14 -4.84 -16.00
CA THR A 37 12.15 -5.24 -17.01
C THR A 37 11.68 -6.40 -17.89
N VAL A 38 11.02 -7.40 -17.31
CA VAL A 38 10.47 -8.53 -18.07
C VAL A 38 9.33 -8.07 -18.98
N VAL A 39 8.46 -7.17 -18.48
CA VAL A 39 7.39 -6.54 -19.28
C VAL A 39 7.97 -5.87 -20.52
N ASP A 40 8.94 -4.97 -20.33
CA ASP A 40 9.54 -4.17 -21.40
C ASP A 40 10.16 -5.08 -22.48
N MET A 41 10.79 -6.18 -22.06
CA MET A 41 11.37 -7.18 -22.97
C MET A 41 10.30 -7.90 -23.81
N ILE A 42 9.16 -8.25 -23.22
CA ILE A 42 8.07 -8.95 -23.91
C ILE A 42 7.33 -7.99 -24.85
N GLN A 43 7.07 -6.75 -24.41
CA GLN A 43 6.39 -5.73 -25.22
C GLN A 43 7.16 -5.39 -26.50
N GLY A 44 8.50 -5.39 -26.46
CA GLY A 44 9.32 -5.23 -27.65
C GLY A 44 9.06 -6.30 -28.74
N GLY A 45 8.51 -7.46 -28.37
CA GLY A 45 8.15 -8.54 -29.28
C GLY A 45 6.70 -8.52 -29.79
N TRP A 46 5.77 -7.83 -29.11
CA TRP A 46 4.33 -7.87 -29.40
C TRP A 46 3.80 -6.48 -29.75
N GLN A 47 3.94 -6.05 -31.01
CA GLN A 47 3.29 -4.81 -31.48
C GLN A 47 1.78 -5.06 -31.73
N GLY A 48 0.89 -4.28 -31.09
CA GLY A 48 -0.56 -4.30 -31.37
C GLY A 48 -1.47 -4.18 -30.14
N ALA A 49 -2.74 -4.59 -30.28
CA ALA A 49 -3.79 -4.45 -29.25
C ALA A 49 -3.46 -5.16 -27.91
N ALA A 50 -2.69 -6.26 -27.95
CA ALA A 50 -2.22 -6.96 -26.75
C ALA A 50 -1.24 -6.11 -25.91
N SER A 51 -0.50 -5.19 -26.53
CA SER A 51 0.39 -4.25 -25.82
C SER A 51 -0.40 -3.31 -24.90
N GLN A 52 -1.57 -2.85 -25.35
CA GLN A 52 -2.37 -1.85 -24.63
C GLN A 52 -3.01 -2.39 -23.34
N GLU A 53 -3.51 -3.64 -23.37
CA GLU A 53 -4.03 -4.30 -22.18
C GLU A 53 -2.91 -4.57 -21.17
N TYR A 54 -1.73 -4.93 -21.67
CA TYR A 54 -0.56 -5.13 -20.83
C TYR A 54 -0.11 -3.82 -20.15
N ASP A 55 -0.03 -2.72 -20.90
CA ASP A 55 0.28 -1.39 -20.36
C ASP A 55 -0.69 -0.97 -19.25
N ARG A 56 -1.97 -1.27 -19.44
CA ARG A 56 -3.00 -0.99 -18.45
C ARG A 56 -2.74 -1.76 -17.16
N VAL A 57 -2.58 -3.08 -17.25
CA VAL A 57 -2.33 -3.93 -16.08
C VAL A 57 -1.03 -3.54 -15.38
N GLN A 58 0.04 -3.23 -16.13
CA GLN A 58 1.30 -2.77 -15.57
C GLN A 58 1.14 -1.47 -14.77
N ARG A 59 0.39 -0.49 -15.29
CA ARG A 59 0.10 0.75 -14.57
C ARG A 59 -0.68 0.49 -13.28
N GLU A 60 -1.72 -0.33 -13.33
CA GLU A 60 -2.53 -0.68 -12.15
C GLU A 60 -1.67 -1.39 -11.09
N VAL A 61 -0.83 -2.34 -11.50
CA VAL A 61 0.13 -3.04 -10.62
C VAL A 61 1.13 -2.07 -10.00
N ASN A 62 1.71 -1.16 -10.78
CA ASN A 62 2.67 -0.16 -10.26
C ASN A 62 2.00 0.78 -9.23
N VAL A 63 0.74 1.18 -9.45
CA VAL A 63 -0.01 1.98 -8.47
C VAL A 63 -0.21 1.20 -7.16
N HIS A 64 -0.64 -0.05 -7.23
CA HIS A 64 -0.83 -0.88 -6.04
C HIS A 64 0.48 -1.13 -5.29
N LEU A 65 1.58 -1.34 -6.01
CA LEU A 65 2.90 -1.55 -5.42
C LEU A 65 3.42 -0.29 -4.74
N LYS A 66 3.18 0.89 -5.32
CA LYS A 66 3.52 2.16 -4.67
C LYS A 66 2.73 2.35 -3.37
N LYS A 67 1.42 2.09 -3.40
CA LYS A 67 0.59 2.14 -2.18
C LYS A 67 1.08 1.16 -1.12
N LEU A 68 1.42 -0.07 -1.49
CA LEU A 68 2.00 -1.05 -0.58
C LEU A 68 3.32 -0.56 0.03
N GLN A 69 4.20 0.05 -0.78
CA GLN A 69 5.46 0.63 -0.30
C GLN A 69 5.23 1.73 0.72
N ASP A 70 4.28 2.62 0.48
CA ASP A 70 3.96 3.73 1.38
C ASP A 70 3.43 3.20 2.72
N ASN A 71 2.49 2.25 2.68
CA ASN A 71 1.95 1.60 3.88
C ASN A 71 3.03 0.87 4.71
N LEU A 72 4.05 0.29 4.05
CA LEU A 72 5.16 -0.37 4.76
C LEU A 72 6.08 0.64 5.45
N VAL A 73 6.31 1.81 4.86
CA VAL A 73 7.08 2.90 5.49
C VAL A 73 6.33 3.44 6.70
N ASP A 74 5.03 3.70 6.56
CA ASP A 74 4.19 4.16 7.67
C ASP A 74 4.18 3.16 8.83
N LEU A 75 4.09 1.86 8.52
CA LEU A 75 4.15 0.82 9.54
C LEU A 75 5.53 0.75 10.22
N GLU A 76 6.63 0.93 9.47
CA GLU A 76 7.98 1.01 10.05
C GLU A 76 8.08 2.17 11.06
N ASP A 77 7.59 3.35 10.69
CA ASP A 77 7.63 4.54 11.53
C ASP A 77 6.83 4.36 12.82
N VAL A 78 5.62 3.80 12.73
CA VAL A 78 4.81 3.47 13.91
C VAL A 78 5.52 2.49 14.84
N MET A 79 6.17 1.46 14.29
CA MET A 79 6.93 0.49 15.09
C MET A 79 8.16 1.13 15.75
N ARG A 80 8.82 2.09 15.09
CA ARG A 80 9.96 2.83 15.65
C ARG A 80 9.53 3.79 16.76
N MET A 81 8.40 4.48 16.60
CA MET A 81 7.82 5.34 17.63
C MET A 81 7.44 4.54 18.89
N ALA A 82 6.95 3.30 18.71
CA ALA A 82 6.60 2.42 19.81
C ALA A 82 7.81 2.05 20.72
N VAL A 83 9.05 2.11 20.21
CA VAL A 83 10.27 1.74 20.96
C VAL A 83 10.53 2.67 22.15
N ASN A 84 10.20 3.95 22.04
CA ASN A 84 10.45 4.93 23.10
C ASN A 84 9.21 5.24 23.96
N GLY A 85 8.07 4.60 23.64
CA GLY A 85 6.75 4.98 24.16
C GLY A 85 6.20 6.20 23.42
N PHE A 86 4.90 6.22 23.14
CA PHE A 86 4.27 7.29 22.34
C PHE A 86 4.11 8.59 23.14
N ASP A 87 4.80 9.65 22.73
CA ASP A 87 4.50 11.00 23.21
C ASP A 87 3.22 11.59 22.54
N GLU A 88 2.74 12.73 23.01
CA GLU A 88 1.50 13.35 22.51
C GLU A 88 1.58 13.69 21.01
N HIS A 89 2.73 14.14 20.52
CA HIS A 89 2.95 14.46 19.10
C HIS A 89 3.01 13.20 18.22
N GLU A 90 3.51 12.10 18.78
CA GLU A 90 3.57 10.81 18.11
C GLU A 90 2.19 10.15 17.99
N GLN A 91 1.32 10.35 18.99
CA GLN A 91 -0.07 9.89 18.91
C GLN A 91 -0.87 10.64 17.83
N GLU A 92 -0.62 11.94 17.63
CA GLU A 92 -1.19 12.71 16.52
C GLU A 92 -0.75 12.16 15.15
N ARG A 93 0.54 11.85 14.98
CA ARG A 93 1.05 11.23 13.74
C ARG A 93 0.42 9.87 13.47
N ILE A 94 0.24 9.02 14.49
CA ILE A 94 -0.46 7.73 14.34
C ILE A 94 -1.92 7.93 13.92
N ALA A 95 -2.59 8.95 14.47
CA ALA A 95 -3.96 9.27 14.07
C ALA A 95 -4.04 9.74 12.61
N GLU A 96 -3.02 10.45 12.11
CA GLU A 96 -2.91 10.86 10.71
C GLU A 96 -2.69 9.66 9.78
N ILE A 97 -1.74 8.77 10.09
CA ILE A 97 -1.49 7.53 9.33
C ILE A 97 -2.77 6.69 9.22
N ARG A 98 -3.47 6.47 10.36
CA ARG A 98 -4.74 5.74 10.39
C ARG A 98 -5.84 6.39 9.53
N ARG A 99 -5.85 7.72 9.40
CA ARG A 99 -6.80 8.43 8.54
C ARG A 99 -6.46 8.24 7.07
N VAL A 100 -5.18 8.27 6.70
CA VAL A 100 -4.72 8.05 5.32
C VAL A 100 -5.08 6.63 4.86
N ASP A 101 -4.84 5.61 5.68
CA ASP A 101 -5.23 4.22 5.37
C ASP A 101 -6.75 4.08 5.11
N ASN A 102 -7.57 4.67 5.97
CA ASN A 102 -9.03 4.58 5.90
C ASN A 102 -9.63 5.40 4.73
N SER A 103 -8.94 6.48 4.33
CA SER A 103 -9.33 7.29 3.17
C SER A 103 -9.22 6.51 1.85
N GLY A 104 -8.24 5.60 1.74
CA GLY A 104 -8.06 4.73 0.58
C GLY A 104 -9.16 3.67 0.44
N GLU A 105 -9.70 3.16 1.55
CA GLU A 105 -10.84 2.22 1.54
C GLU A 105 -12.17 2.94 1.24
N SER A 106 -12.34 4.15 1.77
CA SER A 106 -13.52 4.99 1.54
C SER A 106 -13.65 5.44 0.08
N GLN A 107 -12.53 5.78 -0.56
CA GLN A 107 -12.51 6.16 -1.99
C GLN A 107 -12.81 4.96 -2.90
N ALA A 108 -12.26 3.77 -2.61
CA ALA A 108 -12.55 2.56 -3.37
C ALA A 108 -14.04 2.13 -3.27
N GLN A 109 -14.65 2.30 -2.09
CA GLN A 109 -16.08 2.04 -1.88
C GLN A 109 -16.99 3.09 -2.55
N ALA A 110 -16.58 4.37 -2.55
CA ALA A 110 -17.31 5.44 -3.23
C ALA A 110 -17.29 5.28 -4.77
N GLU A 111 -16.16 4.86 -5.34
CA GLU A 111 -16.04 4.58 -6.78
C GLU A 111 -16.83 3.34 -7.21
N ALA A 112 -16.87 2.29 -6.38
CA ALA A 112 -17.68 1.09 -6.63
C ALA A 112 -19.19 1.39 -6.53
N GLY A 113 -19.61 2.22 -5.56
CA GLY A 113 -21.00 2.67 -5.41
C GLY A 113 -21.46 3.56 -6.57
N MET A 114 -20.60 4.46 -7.05
CA MET A 114 -20.92 5.33 -8.21
C MET A 114 -21.05 4.54 -9.52
N ARG A 115 -20.16 3.57 -9.79
CA ARG A 115 -20.28 2.72 -10.99
C ARG A 115 -21.54 1.86 -10.97
N GLY A 116 -21.95 1.32 -9.81
CA GLY A 116 -23.17 0.53 -9.67
C GLY A 116 -24.45 1.31 -10.02
N GLN A 117 -24.45 2.62 -9.74
CA GLN A 117 -25.62 3.47 -9.97
C GLN A 117 -25.75 3.96 -11.42
N THR A 118 -24.63 4.09 -12.15
CA THR A 118 -24.65 4.48 -13.57
C THR A 118 -25.28 3.38 -14.45
N TYR A 119 -25.01 2.10 -14.16
CA TYR A 119 -25.59 0.97 -14.90
C TYR A 119 -27.11 0.82 -14.72
N THR A 120 -27.66 1.22 -13.57
CA THR A 120 -29.11 1.16 -13.32
C THR A 120 -29.86 2.31 -14.00
N THR A 121 -29.27 3.50 -14.07
CA THR A 121 -29.93 4.68 -14.66
C THR A 121 -30.01 4.60 -16.19
N ASP A 122 -28.98 4.07 -16.86
CA ASP A 122 -28.99 3.91 -18.32
C ASP A 122 -29.97 2.83 -18.80
N ARG A 123 -30.19 1.77 -18.00
CA ARG A 123 -31.17 0.72 -18.35
C ARG A 123 -32.62 1.15 -18.18
N ILE A 124 -32.91 2.06 -17.26
CA ILE A 124 -34.26 2.56 -17.02
C ILE A 124 -34.67 3.59 -18.10
N THR A 125 -33.72 4.40 -18.58
CA THR A 125 -34.00 5.41 -19.62
C THR A 125 -34.14 4.83 -21.03
N SER A 126 -33.63 3.62 -21.29
CA SER A 126 -33.73 2.94 -22.60
C SER A 126 -35.04 2.17 -22.83
N LEU A 127 -35.95 2.13 -21.84
CA LEU A 127 -37.21 1.35 -21.89
C LEU A 127 -38.48 2.22 -21.86
N ALA A 128 -38.35 3.55 -22.02
CA ALA A 128 -39.46 4.48 -22.19
C ALA A 128 -39.40 5.12 -23.58
#